data_AF-A0A0C2G1R4-F1
#
_entry.id   AF-A0A0C2G1R4-F1
#
_cell.length_a   1.000
_cell.length_b   1.000
_cell.length_c   1.000
_cell.angle_alpha   90.00
_cell.angle_beta   90.00
_cell.angle_gamma   90.00
#
_symmetry.space_group_name_H-M   'P 1'
#
loop_
_entity.id
_entity.type
_entity.pdbx_description
1 polymer ?
#
loop_
_entity_poly.entity_id
_entity_poly.type
_entity_poly.pdbx_seq_one_letter_code
_entity_poly.pdbx_strand_id
1 'polypeptide(L)'
;MVAIFHILRNFYLRFGFKPYDKAISPVESVWTTVSAIGEGGHNFHHTFPQDYRTSEYSLKLNWTRLFIDTCAALGLVYDRKSFSEEIIQRQCEKHGNPEHRGKAIL
;
A
#
# COMPACT_ATOMS: atom_id res chain seq x y z
N MET A 1 -16.75 12.21 -19.00
CA MET A 1 -16.42 11.24 -17.91
C MET A 1 -14.95 10.77 -17.93
N VAL A 2 -14.27 10.67 -19.08
CA VAL A 2 -12.86 10.24 -19.18
C VAL A 2 -11.84 11.28 -18.66
N ALA A 3 -12.14 12.58 -18.75
CA ALA A 3 -11.22 13.66 -18.33
C ALA A 3 -11.07 13.79 -16.80
N ILE A 4 -12.14 13.56 -16.04
CA ILE A 4 -12.13 13.63 -14.57
C ILE A 4 -11.25 12.50 -13.99
N PHE A 5 -11.31 11.31 -14.57
CA PHE A 5 -10.48 10.17 -14.15
C PHE A 5 -8.97 10.43 -14.37
N HIS A 6 -8.61 11.11 -15.46
CA HIS A 6 -7.20 11.45 -15.75
C HIS A 6 -6.67 12.59 -14.88
N ILE A 7 -7.51 13.59 -14.56
CA ILE A 7 -7.12 14.72 -13.69
C ILE A 7 -6.94 14.23 -12.25
N LEU A 8 -7.88 13.41 -11.75
CA LEU A 8 -7.77 12.82 -10.43
C LEU A 8 -6.53 11.93 -10.33
N ARG A 9 -6.28 11.06 -11.32
CA ARG A 9 -5.06 10.24 -11.38
C ARG A 9 -3.78 11.08 -11.31
N ASN A 10 -3.68 12.18 -12.07
CA ASN A 10 -2.51 13.06 -12.02
C ASN A 10 -2.35 13.83 -10.69
N PHE A 11 -3.46 14.16 -10.02
CA PHE A 11 -3.45 14.86 -8.74
C PHE A 11 -3.03 13.92 -7.60
N TYR A 12 -3.61 12.73 -7.52
CA TYR A 12 -3.24 11.72 -6.51
C TYR A 12 -1.79 11.25 -6.66
N LEU A 13 -1.27 11.17 -7.89
CA LEU A 13 0.14 10.84 -8.18
C LEU A 13 1.15 11.90 -7.71
N ARG A 14 0.73 13.16 -7.52
CA ARG A 14 1.62 14.27 -7.15
C ARG A 14 1.59 14.63 -5.66
N PHE A 15 0.52 14.30 -4.95
CA PHE A 15 0.33 14.63 -3.52
C PHE A 15 0.38 13.38 -2.63
N GLY A 16 1.39 12.53 -2.83
CA GLY A 16 1.61 11.34 -2.03
C GLY A 16 3.09 11.06 -1.76
N PHE A 17 3.38 10.24 -0.76
CA PHE A 17 4.73 9.91 -0.35
C PHE A 17 5.23 8.63 -1.03
N LYS A 18 6.55 8.49 -1.24
CA LYS A 18 7.17 7.26 -1.78
C LYS A 18 8.13 6.65 -0.76
N PRO A 19 7.62 5.95 0.27
CA PRO A 19 8.45 5.40 1.32
C PRO A 19 9.24 4.16 0.87
N TYR A 20 8.75 3.31 -0.03
CA TYR A 20 9.40 2.02 -0.36
C TYR A 20 10.22 2.05 -1.65
N ASP A 21 9.75 2.75 -2.68
CA ASP A 21 10.48 2.91 -3.94
C ASP A 21 10.17 4.27 -4.59
N LYS A 22 11.21 5.10 -4.77
CA LYS A 22 11.11 6.42 -5.40
C LYS A 22 11.10 6.37 -6.93
N ALA A 23 11.67 5.33 -7.53
CA ALA A 23 11.84 5.17 -8.97
C ALA A 23 10.50 4.87 -9.66
N ILE A 24 9.58 4.21 -8.96
CA ILE A 24 8.25 3.92 -9.48
C ILE A 24 7.33 5.14 -9.36
N SER A 25 6.42 5.30 -10.33
CA SER A 25 5.42 6.40 -10.32
C SER A 25 4.39 6.35 -9.19
N PRO A 26 3.92 5.17 -8.70
CA PRO A 26 2.91 5.08 -7.65
C PRO A 26 3.35 5.72 -6.35
N VAL A 27 2.43 6.47 -5.72
CA VAL A 27 2.65 7.17 -4.44
C VAL A 27 1.64 6.68 -3.42
N GLU A 28 2.00 6.74 -2.15
CA GLU A 28 1.07 6.52 -1.05
C GLU A 28 0.30 7.78 -0.72
N SER A 29 -1.00 7.63 -0.57
CA SER A 29 -1.90 8.71 -0.19
C SER A 29 -2.87 8.18 0.86
N VAL A 30 -2.77 8.71 2.09
CA VAL A 30 -3.64 8.37 3.22
C VAL A 30 -5.12 8.62 2.86
N TRP A 31 -5.40 9.68 2.11
CA TRP A 31 -6.74 9.98 1.60
C TRP A 31 -7.27 8.93 0.64
N THR A 32 -6.39 8.31 -0.15
CA THR A 32 -6.77 7.19 -1.03
C THR A 32 -6.98 5.93 -0.20
N THR A 33 -6.24 5.71 0.89
CA THR A 33 -6.48 4.59 1.83
C THR A 33 -7.88 4.66 2.42
N VAL A 34 -8.32 5.86 2.81
CA VAL A 34 -9.66 6.08 3.39
C VAL A 34 -10.75 6.00 2.32
N SER A 35 -10.52 6.59 1.13
CA SER A 35 -11.54 6.68 0.06
C SER A 35 -11.71 5.37 -0.73
N ALA A 36 -10.65 4.58 -0.86
CA ALA A 36 -10.63 3.32 -1.60
C ALA A 36 -10.58 2.08 -0.67
N ILE A 37 -11.09 2.20 0.56
CA ILE A 37 -11.33 1.05 1.45
C ILE A 37 -10.05 0.21 1.68
N GLY A 38 -8.90 0.87 1.83
CA GLY A 38 -7.62 0.21 2.13
C GLY A 38 -6.62 0.09 0.98
N GLU A 39 -6.94 0.57 -0.22
CA GLU A 39 -6.03 0.55 -1.37
C GLU A 39 -5.15 1.80 -1.49
N GLY A 40 -4.80 2.48 -0.40
CA GLY A 40 -3.96 3.69 -0.50
C GLY A 40 -2.47 3.45 -0.51
N GLY A 41 -2.04 2.22 -0.21
CA GLY A 41 -0.63 1.79 -0.19
C GLY A 41 -0.08 1.49 -1.58
N HIS A 42 -0.35 2.33 -2.58
CA HIS A 42 0.04 2.04 -3.96
C HIS A 42 1.56 1.92 -4.12
N ASN A 43 2.37 2.68 -3.37
CA ASN A 43 3.82 2.52 -3.39
C ASN A 43 4.23 1.14 -2.82
N PHE A 44 3.63 0.71 -1.71
CA PHE A 44 3.86 -0.62 -1.14
C PHE A 44 3.43 -1.74 -2.08
N HIS A 45 2.19 -1.67 -2.59
CA HIS A 45 1.62 -2.69 -3.48
C HIS A 45 2.45 -2.89 -4.75
N HIS A 46 2.91 -1.80 -5.38
CA HIS A 46 3.76 -1.90 -6.56
C HIS A 46 5.20 -2.31 -6.25
N THR A 47 5.69 -2.10 -5.02
CA THR A 47 7.02 -2.56 -4.59
C THR A 47 7.01 -4.04 -4.19
N PHE A 48 5.91 -4.51 -3.59
CA PHE A 48 5.75 -5.86 -3.07
C PHE A 48 4.48 -6.53 -3.64
N PRO A 49 4.46 -6.86 -4.95
CA PRO A 49 3.24 -7.34 -5.62
C PRO A 49 2.75 -8.72 -5.13
N GLN A 50 3.62 -9.48 -4.46
CA GLN A 50 3.28 -10.79 -3.88
C GLN A 50 2.73 -10.70 -2.46
N ASP A 51 2.74 -9.51 -1.84
CA ASP A 51 2.26 -9.33 -0.48
C ASP A 51 0.72 -9.22 -0.45
N TYR A 52 0.07 -10.13 0.26
CA TYR A 52 -1.39 -10.14 0.34
C TYR A 52 -1.98 -8.91 1.07
N ARG A 53 -1.17 -8.20 1.87
CA ARG A 53 -1.64 -7.10 2.73
C ARG A 53 -1.91 -5.81 1.98
N THR A 54 -1.41 -5.70 0.74
CA THR A 54 -1.47 -4.53 -0.17
C THR A 54 -0.98 -3.19 0.39
N SER A 55 -0.53 -3.18 1.65
CA SER A 55 -0.02 -2.05 2.41
C SER A 55 0.66 -2.57 3.68
N GLU A 56 1.63 -1.83 4.20
CA GLU A 56 2.41 -2.25 5.37
C GLU A 56 1.56 -2.26 6.66
N TYR A 57 0.73 -1.23 6.89
CA TYR A 57 0.04 -1.00 8.17
C TYR A 57 -1.49 -0.74 8.10
N SER A 58 -2.21 -1.13 7.03
CA SER A 58 -3.67 -0.81 6.94
C SER A 58 -4.61 -1.72 7.75
N LEU A 59 -4.22 -2.25 8.91
CA LEU A 59 -5.16 -3.01 9.76
C LEU A 59 -6.40 -2.18 10.15
N LYS A 60 -6.30 -0.85 10.20
CA LYS A 60 -7.41 0.04 10.58
C LYS A 60 -8.33 0.46 9.42
N LEU A 61 -7.89 0.36 8.17
CA LEU A 61 -8.61 0.92 7.02
C LEU A 61 -8.78 -0.04 5.84
N ASN A 62 -8.18 -1.24 5.88
CA ASN A 62 -8.24 -2.20 4.79
C ASN A 62 -9.23 -3.33 5.08
N TRP A 63 -10.47 -3.12 4.65
CA TRP A 63 -11.54 -4.11 4.75
C TRP A 63 -11.24 -5.36 3.91
N THR A 64 -10.53 -5.22 2.79
CA THR A 64 -10.11 -6.34 1.94
C THR A 64 -9.18 -7.29 2.70
N ARG A 65 -8.23 -6.75 3.47
CA ARG A 65 -7.37 -7.55 4.34
C ARG A 65 -8.19 -8.26 5.42
N LEU A 66 -9.10 -7.57 6.08
CA LEU A 66 -9.95 -8.18 7.11
C LEU A 66 -10.80 -9.32 6.53
N PHE A 67 -11.31 -9.16 5.32
CA PHE A 67 -12.05 -10.19 4.60
C PHE A 67 -11.16 -11.41 4.32
N ILE A 68 -9.96 -11.20 3.76
CA ILE A 68 -8.99 -12.27 3.48
C ILE A 68 -8.57 -12.99 4.78
N ASP A 69 -8.34 -12.25 5.86
CA ASP A 69 -7.95 -12.79 7.16
C ASP A 69 -9.08 -13.62 7.78
N THR A 70 -10.34 -13.18 7.61
CA THR A 70 -11.52 -13.93 8.05
C THR A 70 -11.69 -15.22 7.23
N CYS A 71 -11.54 -15.16 5.91
CA CYS A 71 -11.58 -16.34 5.06
C CYS A 71 -10.43 -17.31 5.40
N ALA A 72 -9.24 -16.81 5.75
CA ALA A 72 -8.14 -17.65 6.20
C ALA A 72 -8.45 -18.32 7.56
N ALA A 73 -9.07 -17.60 8.49
CA ALA A 73 -9.50 -18.17 9.77
C ALA A 73 -10.59 -19.24 9.61
N LEU A 74 -11.45 -19.10 8.60
CA LEU A 74 -12.45 -20.09 8.20
C LEU A 74 -11.88 -21.24 7.36
N GLY A 75 -10.58 -21.25 7.05
CA GLY A 75 -9.92 -22.28 6.25
C GLY A 75 -10.16 -22.18 4.74
N LEU A 76 -10.78 -21.10 4.26
CA LEU A 76 -11.07 -20.87 2.83
C LEU A 76 -9.85 -20.34 2.06
N VAL A 77 -8.90 -19.72 2.76
CA VAL A 77 -7.67 -19.17 2.19
C VAL A 77 -6.46 -19.76 2.89
N TYR A 78 -5.46 -20.17 2.11
CA TYR A 78 -4.20 -20.73 2.56
C TYR A 78 -3.03 -20.05 1.83
N ASP A 79 -1.79 -20.27 2.30
CA ASP A 79 -0.56 -19.75 1.70
C ASP A 79 -0.53 -18.23 1.48
N ARG A 80 -0.98 -17.45 2.48
CA ARG A 80 -0.88 -15.99 2.43
C ARG A 80 0.59 -15.58 2.47
N LYS A 81 1.07 -14.93 1.40
CA LYS A 81 2.45 -14.47 1.26
C LYS A 81 2.61 -13.06 1.80
N SER A 82 3.59 -12.86 2.66
CA SER A 82 3.94 -11.55 3.20
C SER A 82 5.46 -11.41 3.31
N PHE A 83 5.99 -10.22 3.02
CA PHE A 83 7.40 -9.92 3.23
C PHE A 83 7.71 -9.61 4.70
N SER A 84 8.89 -10.04 5.17
CA SER A 84 9.36 -9.73 6.51
C SER A 84 9.68 -8.24 6.67
N GLU A 85 9.57 -7.75 7.88
CA GLU A 85 9.91 -6.38 8.26
C GLU A 85 11.31 -5.98 7.81
N GLU A 86 12.27 -6.90 7.92
CA GLU A 86 13.67 -6.71 7.52
C GLU A 86 13.82 -6.47 6.01
N ILE A 87 13.06 -7.21 5.19
CA ILE A 87 13.07 -7.04 3.72
C ILE A 87 12.47 -5.68 3.37
N ILE A 88 11.34 -5.33 4.01
CA ILE A 88 10.66 -4.06 3.75
C ILE A 88 11.54 -2.89 4.16
N GLN A 89 12.16 -2.97 5.34
CA GLN A 89 13.11 -1.98 5.83
C GLN A 89 14.30 -1.82 4.88
N ARG A 90 14.92 -2.92 4.46
CA ARG A 90 16.06 -2.88 3.54
C ARG A 90 15.71 -2.23 2.20
N GLN A 91 14.51 -2.51 1.68
CA GLN A 91 14.02 -1.89 0.45
C GLN A 91 13.80 -0.38 0.63
N CYS A 92 13.19 0.00 1.74
CA CYS A 92 12.95 1.38 2.14
C CYS A 92 14.25 2.19 2.27
N GLU A 93 15.29 1.60 2.88
CA GLU A 93 16.62 2.21 3.03
C GLU A 93 17.37 2.35 1.70
N LYS A 94 17.25 1.36 0.80
CA LYS A 94 17.98 1.35 -0.48
C LYS A 94 17.33 2.18 -1.58
N HIS A 95 16.01 2.10 -1.70
CA HIS A 95 15.27 2.62 -2.85
C HIS A 95 14.19 3.64 -2.46
N GLY A 96 13.82 3.67 -1.19
CA GLY A 96 12.71 4.45 -0.67
C GLY A 96 13.11 5.73 0.05
N ASN A 97 12.20 6.22 0.91
CA ASN A 97 12.46 7.29 1.87
C ASN A 97 12.03 6.84 3.27
N PRO A 98 12.97 6.50 4.16
CA PRO A 98 12.67 6.10 5.54
C PRO A 98 11.88 7.15 6.33
N GLU A 99 12.12 8.45 6.10
CA GLU A 99 11.40 9.54 6.77
C GLU A 99 9.90 9.56 6.44
N HIS A 100 9.53 9.00 5.29
CA HIS A 100 8.14 8.91 4.85
C HIS A 100 7.46 7.61 5.28
N ARG A 101 8.23 6.57 5.65
CA ARG A 101 7.68 5.30 6.12
C ARG A 101 6.82 5.50 7.35
N GLY A 102 7.27 6.32 8.32
CA GLY A 102 6.50 6.63 9.52
C GLY A 102 5.21 7.41 9.26
N LYS A 103 5.12 8.15 8.14
CA LYS A 103 3.91 8.89 7.72
C LYS A 103 2.88 7.99 7.03
N ALA A 104 3.31 6.83 6.52
CA ALA A 104 2.43 5.79 5.99
C ALA A 104 1.69 5.01 7.10
N ILE A 105 2.11 5.17 8.36
CA ILE A 105 1.58 4.47 9.55
C ILE A 105 0.40 5.23 10.19
N LEU A 106 0.25 6.53 9.88
CA LEU A 106 -0.81 7.42 10.40
C LEU A 106 -2.03 7.44 9.47
#